data_AF-A0A067QA18-F1
#
_entry.id   AF-A0A067QA18-F1
#
_cell.length_a   1.000
_cell.length_b   1.000
_cell.length_c   1.000
_cell.angle_alpha   90.00
_cell.angle_beta   90.00
_cell.angle_gamma   90.00
#
_symmetry.space_group_name_H-M   'P 1'
#
loop_
_entity.id
_entity.type
_entity.pdbx_description
1 polymer ?
#
loop_
_entity_poly.entity_id
_entity_poly.type
_entity_poly.pdbx_seq_one_letter_code
_entity_poly.pdbx_strand_id
1 'polypeptide(L)'
;MTTPMVKISLNPDDLQALLDAVETTDDSFDTQSRSTVSDLPGPGRTVDNIISKTGKGLERLLYKSSKRFRADDRRLLDNGIIEFTDGAQLHDFLEANFLEVQSASDGTASDLPGAGRTLGNIISKAGKKLEGLLGRASQRIGGGPSSTMDRTLVVVDHTWLPTFGPRRSQGHLRAPPSFQDLVKQAVSLASWSPSNPKDIVNNDKFVDCCRKLVKFLRHDKLTTQYLAISYISILLCICPQSHPLFLQLGAKEVVNDVVSQCAFFPARHQRPHLLLTPSRRALLILSHSQVLTTIKRFDEISSDETSSADTTISLVSALVEHTMGPETQLLATRRLTSAIISQRLLDDRASVANTLPSSILHYWSRLAHSTDPLYLNVFGALFGSLSFTFTRIERSVDVDNWLRVVISILRQGVSKDGDLDRDSPLFRLVCHVPPEPKFIAAGLVEQTRSELTTVLKLWQELELAPWQADALAPFTTIISPFFSLYGAFCREWYFIGPPRWFHDTLPLRAIPPRRRTKMCRSLLKMFLWSECSMEEIQQVAAQDEDCFHDILRILQTGAVYRDIDAERMAEFAWNMKGWYKERGQRGSYCVGIRRGTETNGGIYKVRAPVPFLGGRT
;
A
#
# COMPACT_ATOMS: atom_id res chain seq x y z
N MET A 1 6.28 -36.51 -13.24
CA MET A 1 5.11 -37.31 -12.82
C MET A 1 3.97 -36.34 -12.54
N THR A 2 2.95 -36.31 -13.39
CA THR A 2 1.76 -35.46 -13.22
C THR A 2 0.78 -36.15 -12.27
N THR A 3 0.43 -35.51 -11.16
CA THR A 3 -0.59 -35.96 -10.22
C THR A 3 -1.97 -36.06 -10.91
N PRO A 4 -2.79 -37.07 -10.59
CA PRO A 4 -4.12 -37.21 -11.18
C PRO A 4 -5.03 -36.07 -10.70
N MET A 5 -5.57 -35.32 -11.66
CA MET A 5 -6.42 -34.17 -11.41
C MET A 5 -7.89 -34.56 -11.58
N VAL A 6 -8.70 -34.43 -10.53
CA VAL A 6 -10.15 -34.72 -10.59
C VAL A 6 -10.89 -33.42 -10.86
N LYS A 7 -11.55 -33.34 -12.03
CA LYS A 7 -12.40 -32.21 -12.42
C LYS A 7 -13.87 -32.56 -12.20
N ILE A 8 -14.55 -31.76 -11.38
CA ILE A 8 -16.01 -31.83 -11.22
C ILE A 8 -16.59 -30.53 -11.76
N SER A 9 -17.42 -30.62 -12.80
CA SER A 9 -18.12 -29.46 -13.34
C SER A 9 -19.57 -29.47 -12.85
N LEU A 10 -19.97 -28.37 -12.23
CA LEU A 10 -21.34 -28.15 -11.76
C LEU A 10 -21.89 -26.92 -12.46
N ASN A 11 -23.12 -27.04 -13.00
CA ASN A 11 -23.85 -25.89 -13.52
C ASN A 11 -24.26 -24.98 -12.34
N PRO A 12 -24.08 -23.64 -12.43
CA PRO A 12 -24.52 -22.68 -11.42
C PRO A 12 -25.97 -22.87 -10.94
N ASP A 13 -26.89 -23.19 -11.85
CA ASP A 13 -28.32 -23.36 -11.53
C ASP A 13 -28.57 -24.62 -10.71
N ASP A 14 -27.84 -25.71 -11.00
CA ASP A 14 -27.95 -26.97 -10.28
C ASP A 14 -27.37 -26.85 -8.85
N LEU A 15 -26.33 -26.02 -8.68
CA LEU A 15 -25.73 -25.72 -7.38
C LEU A 15 -26.64 -24.83 -6.53
N GLN A 16 -27.30 -23.84 -7.14
CA GLN A 16 -28.28 -22.99 -6.45
C GLN A 16 -29.50 -23.81 -6.00
N ALA A 17 -30.03 -24.68 -6.86
CA ALA A 17 -31.14 -25.56 -6.49
C ALA A 17 -30.80 -26.52 -5.34
N LEU A 18 -29.54 -26.95 -5.21
CA LEU A 18 -29.08 -27.76 -4.08
C LEU A 18 -29.00 -26.95 -2.79
N LEU A 19 -28.56 -25.69 -2.85
CA LEU A 19 -28.53 -24.79 -1.70
C LEU A 19 -29.95 -24.51 -1.18
N ASP A 20 -30.88 -24.20 -2.09
CA ASP A 20 -32.28 -23.95 -1.75
C ASP A 20 -32.95 -25.19 -1.12
N ALA A 21 -32.62 -26.39 -1.61
CA ALA A 21 -33.15 -27.65 -1.06
C ALA A 21 -32.66 -27.96 0.36
N VAL A 22 -31.42 -27.59 0.70
CA VAL A 22 -30.89 -27.74 2.06
C VAL A 22 -31.56 -26.76 3.02
N GLU A 23 -31.83 -25.53 2.58
CA GLU A 23 -32.49 -24.49 3.38
C GLU A 23 -33.95 -24.84 3.72
N THR A 24 -34.64 -25.61 2.85
CA THR A 24 -36.02 -26.08 3.11
C THR A 24 -36.16 -27.25 4.10
N THR A 25 -35.07 -27.79 4.65
CA THR A 25 -35.13 -28.94 5.58
C THR A 25 -35.20 -28.57 7.07
N ASP A 26 -35.35 -27.29 7.41
CA ASP A 26 -35.32 -26.77 8.79
C ASP A 26 -36.71 -26.70 9.48
N ASP A 27 -37.75 -27.32 8.92
CA ASP A 27 -39.10 -27.32 9.51
C ASP A 27 -39.30 -28.40 10.61
N SER A 28 -39.39 -27.90 11.85
CA SER A 28 -40.00 -28.44 13.09
C SER A 28 -39.64 -29.86 13.56
N PHE A 29 -38.71 -29.96 14.52
CA PHE A 29 -38.66 -31.06 15.49
C PHE A 29 -39.38 -30.65 16.79
N ASP A 30 -40.71 -30.78 16.82
CA ASP A 30 -41.47 -30.68 18.07
C ASP A 30 -41.34 -31.99 18.86
N THR A 31 -40.56 -31.92 19.94
CA THR A 31 -40.38 -33.01 20.89
C THR A 31 -41.37 -32.87 22.05
N GLN A 32 -42.62 -33.27 21.82
CA GLN A 32 -43.55 -33.60 22.90
C GLN A 32 -44.29 -34.90 22.61
N SER A 33 -43.86 -36.00 23.25
CA SER A 33 -44.76 -37.04 23.75
C SER A 33 -44.04 -38.04 24.66
N ARG A 34 -44.46 -38.08 25.93
CA ARG A 34 -44.28 -39.22 26.83
C ARG A 34 -45.37 -40.25 26.50
N SER A 35 -45.05 -41.22 25.66
CA SER A 35 -45.82 -42.46 25.54
C SER A 35 -44.96 -43.53 24.85
N THR A 36 -44.60 -44.57 25.59
CA THR A 36 -43.91 -45.75 25.07
C THR A 36 -44.91 -46.62 24.31
N VAL A 37 -45.04 -46.36 23.01
CA VAL A 37 -45.66 -47.29 22.03
C VAL A 37 -44.52 -47.97 21.28
N SER A 38 -44.48 -49.31 21.27
CA SER A 38 -43.33 -50.11 20.83
C SER A 38 -43.07 -50.17 19.32
N ASP A 39 -43.79 -49.39 18.51
CA ASP A 39 -43.68 -49.39 17.04
C ASP A 39 -43.29 -48.04 16.42
N LEU A 40 -42.81 -47.09 17.23
CA LEU A 40 -42.29 -45.83 16.68
C LEU A 40 -40.90 -46.05 16.04
N PRO A 41 -40.63 -45.42 14.88
CA PRO A 41 -39.33 -45.52 14.22
C PRO A 41 -38.25 -45.00 15.18
N GLY A 42 -37.39 -45.90 15.64
CA GLY A 42 -36.26 -45.53 16.49
C GLY A 42 -35.36 -44.53 15.77
N PRO A 43 -34.55 -43.73 16.51
CA PRO A 43 -33.69 -42.69 15.96
C PRO A 43 -32.77 -43.18 14.81
N GLY A 44 -32.42 -44.47 14.78
CA GLY A 44 -31.72 -45.10 13.66
C GLY A 44 -32.48 -45.02 12.33
N ARG A 45 -33.79 -45.25 12.31
CA ARG A 45 -34.63 -45.16 11.09
C ARG A 45 -34.79 -43.72 10.59
N THR A 46 -34.80 -42.75 11.50
CA THR A 46 -34.88 -41.32 11.13
C THR A 46 -33.58 -40.86 10.47
N VAL A 47 -32.43 -41.26 11.03
CA VAL A 47 -31.11 -40.97 10.44
C VAL A 47 -30.93 -41.67 9.11
N ASP A 48 -31.34 -42.94 9.00
CA ASP A 48 -31.24 -43.71 7.75
C ASP A 48 -32.12 -43.11 6.63
N ASN A 49 -33.30 -42.58 7.00
CA ASN A 49 -34.16 -41.85 6.06
C ASN A 49 -33.56 -40.51 5.61
N ILE A 50 -32.88 -39.78 6.49
CA ILE A 50 -32.20 -38.53 6.13
C ILE A 50 -31.01 -38.83 5.21
N ILE A 51 -30.17 -39.81 5.57
CA ILE A 51 -29.03 -40.24 4.75
C ILE A 51 -29.51 -40.75 3.39
N SER A 52 -30.58 -41.55 3.34
CA SER A 52 -31.15 -42.05 2.08
C SER A 52 -31.73 -40.91 1.23
N LYS A 53 -32.41 -39.93 1.82
CA LYS A 53 -32.95 -38.76 1.08
C LYS A 53 -31.83 -37.87 0.53
N THR A 54 -30.83 -37.55 1.34
CA THR A 54 -29.67 -36.73 0.94
C THR A 54 -28.82 -37.46 -0.10
N GLY A 55 -28.59 -38.77 0.08
CA GLY A 55 -27.90 -39.62 -0.89
C GLY A 55 -28.62 -39.68 -2.24
N LYS A 56 -29.94 -39.87 -2.24
CA LYS A 56 -30.75 -39.83 -3.48
C LYS A 56 -30.78 -38.45 -4.13
N GLY A 57 -30.72 -37.37 -3.35
CA GLY A 57 -30.59 -36.00 -3.85
C GLY A 57 -29.27 -35.79 -4.60
N LEU A 58 -28.17 -36.20 -3.98
CA LEU A 58 -26.82 -36.14 -4.58
C LEU A 58 -26.72 -37.05 -5.82
N GLU A 59 -27.25 -38.27 -5.74
CA GLU A 59 -27.27 -39.22 -6.86
C GLU A 59 -28.05 -38.67 -8.05
N ARG A 60 -29.22 -38.04 -7.83
CA ARG A 60 -29.99 -37.37 -8.90
C ARG A 60 -29.21 -36.22 -9.53
N LEU A 61 -28.43 -35.48 -8.74
CA LEU A 61 -27.61 -34.37 -9.24
C LEU A 61 -26.43 -34.89 -10.07
N LEU A 62 -25.74 -35.94 -9.59
CA LEU A 62 -24.67 -36.63 -10.33
C LEU A 62 -25.19 -37.35 -11.59
N TYR A 63 -26.40 -37.89 -11.55
CA TYR A 63 -27.04 -38.54 -12.70
C TYR A 63 -27.53 -37.52 -13.75
N LYS A 64 -28.09 -36.38 -13.32
CA LYS A 64 -28.49 -35.29 -14.23
C LYS A 64 -27.28 -34.64 -14.90
N SER A 65 -26.20 -34.41 -14.17
CA SER A 65 -24.95 -33.90 -14.72
C SER A 65 -24.32 -34.90 -15.70
N SER A 66 -24.24 -36.19 -15.36
CA SER A 66 -23.68 -37.21 -16.27
C SER A 66 -24.48 -37.42 -17.57
N LYS A 67 -25.81 -37.25 -17.55
CA LYS A 67 -26.64 -37.29 -18.77
C LYS A 67 -26.39 -36.10 -19.71
N ARG A 68 -26.14 -34.90 -19.19
CA ARG A 68 -25.80 -33.72 -20.00
C ARG A 68 -24.43 -33.88 -20.68
N PHE A 69 -23.49 -34.59 -20.06
CA PHE A 69 -22.17 -34.88 -20.65
C PHE A 69 -22.18 -35.84 -21.86
N ARG A 70 -23.25 -36.61 -22.07
CA ARG A 70 -23.35 -37.53 -23.22
C ARG A 70 -24.07 -36.95 -24.44
N ALA A 71 -24.69 -35.77 -24.32
CA ALA A 71 -25.57 -35.25 -25.36
C ALA A 71 -24.99 -34.07 -26.15
N ASP A 72 -23.91 -33.43 -25.69
CA ASP A 72 -23.41 -32.20 -26.33
C ASP A 72 -21.88 -32.24 -26.44
N ASP A 73 -21.41 -32.81 -27.55
CA ASP A 73 -20.01 -32.74 -27.96
C ASP A 73 -19.88 -31.70 -29.07
N ARG A 74 -19.13 -30.64 -28.77
CA ARG A 74 -18.74 -29.47 -29.58
C ARG A 74 -19.49 -28.16 -29.32
N ARG A 75 -18.79 -27.33 -28.54
CA ARG A 75 -18.89 -25.87 -28.33
C ARG A 75 -19.50 -25.49 -26.99
N LEU A 76 -18.67 -25.40 -25.95
CA LEU A 76 -18.79 -24.45 -24.84
C LEU A 76 -17.49 -24.46 -24.01
N LEU A 77 -16.58 -23.55 -24.35
CA LEU A 77 -15.51 -23.09 -23.46
C LEU A 77 -16.09 -21.98 -22.59
N ASP A 78 -16.86 -22.32 -21.54
CA ASP A 78 -16.95 -21.55 -20.28
C ASP A 78 -17.79 -22.26 -19.19
N ASN A 79 -17.71 -23.60 -19.09
CA ASN A 79 -18.41 -24.31 -18.03
C ASN A 79 -17.54 -24.40 -16.78
N GLY A 80 -18.12 -23.99 -15.66
CA GLY A 80 -17.46 -23.92 -14.37
C GLY A 80 -16.86 -25.25 -13.93
N ILE A 81 -15.53 -25.31 -13.89
CA ILE A 81 -14.76 -26.46 -13.39
C ILE A 81 -14.36 -26.15 -11.95
N ILE A 82 -14.79 -26.98 -11.00
CA ILE A 82 -14.20 -27.00 -9.66
C ILE A 82 -12.88 -27.77 -9.80
N GLU A 83 -11.78 -27.03 -9.81
CA GLU A 83 -10.42 -27.57 -9.87
C GLU A 83 -9.85 -27.66 -8.46
N PHE A 84 -9.52 -28.88 -8.03
CA PHE A 84 -8.73 -29.10 -6.82
C PHE A 84 -7.26 -28.94 -7.20
N THR A 85 -6.64 -27.86 -6.73
CA THR A 85 -5.28 -27.44 -7.11
C THR A 85 -4.16 -28.37 -6.61
N ASP A 86 -4.46 -29.29 -5.69
CA ASP A 86 -3.49 -30.27 -5.18
C ASP A 86 -4.21 -31.54 -4.70
N GLY A 87 -3.58 -32.70 -4.96
CA GLY A 87 -3.99 -34.01 -4.48
C GLY A 87 -4.07 -34.12 -2.96
N ALA A 88 -3.34 -33.29 -2.20
CA ALA A 88 -3.46 -33.22 -0.74
C ALA A 88 -4.86 -32.80 -0.28
N GLN A 89 -5.54 -31.87 -0.98
CA GLN A 89 -6.91 -31.46 -0.62
C GLN A 89 -7.95 -32.54 -0.88
N LEU A 90 -7.71 -33.39 -1.89
CA LEU A 90 -8.53 -34.55 -2.20
C LEU A 90 -8.22 -35.73 -1.25
N HIS A 91 -6.95 -35.90 -0.86
CA HIS A 91 -6.50 -36.91 0.09
C HIS A 91 -7.03 -36.60 1.50
N ASP A 92 -6.93 -35.37 1.99
CA ASP A 92 -7.54 -34.93 3.26
C ASP A 92 -9.05 -35.12 3.29
N PHE A 93 -9.69 -35.02 2.12
CA PHE A 93 -11.12 -35.28 1.96
C PHE A 93 -11.43 -36.79 2.01
N LEU A 94 -10.62 -37.63 1.38
CA LEU A 94 -10.85 -39.09 1.33
C LEU A 94 -10.42 -39.80 2.63
N GLU A 95 -9.30 -39.40 3.22
CA GLU A 95 -8.74 -39.95 4.45
C GLU A 95 -9.60 -39.58 5.68
N ALA A 96 -10.23 -38.40 5.68
CA ALA A 96 -11.21 -38.02 6.69
C ALA A 96 -12.56 -38.78 6.60
N ASN A 97 -12.75 -39.60 5.56
CA ASN A 97 -13.95 -40.40 5.32
C ASN A 97 -13.68 -41.92 5.37
N PHE A 98 -12.44 -42.35 5.64
CA PHE A 98 -12.15 -43.76 5.90
C PHE A 98 -12.44 -44.09 7.37
N LEU A 99 -13.51 -44.85 7.56
CA LEU A 99 -14.03 -45.29 8.85
C LEU A 99 -13.24 -46.50 9.36
N GLU A 100 -12.31 -46.31 10.29
CA GLU A 100 -11.80 -47.40 11.12
C GLU A 100 -12.76 -47.60 12.31
N VAL A 101 -13.77 -48.45 12.11
CA VAL A 101 -14.72 -48.84 13.16
C VAL A 101 -14.07 -49.93 14.01
N GLN A 102 -13.45 -49.55 15.13
CA GLN A 102 -13.05 -50.53 16.15
C GLN A 102 -14.30 -51.03 16.90
N SER A 103 -14.58 -52.32 16.71
CA SER A 103 -15.62 -53.07 17.41
C SER A 103 -15.01 -53.81 18.60
N ALA A 104 -15.39 -53.43 19.83
CA ALA A 104 -15.65 -54.33 20.97
C ALA A 104 -15.84 -53.56 22.29
N SER A 105 -16.97 -53.78 22.98
CA SER A 105 -17.03 -54.37 24.33
C SER A 105 -18.39 -54.09 24.98
N ASP A 106 -19.08 -55.17 25.35
CA ASP A 106 -20.35 -55.17 26.08
C ASP A 106 -20.11 -54.85 27.57
N GLY A 107 -20.13 -53.57 27.90
CA GLY A 107 -20.09 -53.09 29.28
C GLY A 107 -21.05 -51.94 29.47
N THR A 108 -22.22 -52.19 30.07
CA THR A 108 -23.20 -51.17 30.45
C THR A 108 -22.68 -50.34 31.63
N ALA A 109 -21.89 -49.30 31.34
CA ALA A 109 -21.64 -48.19 32.26
C ALA A 109 -22.20 -46.91 31.65
N SER A 110 -23.01 -46.17 32.41
CA SER A 110 -23.89 -45.09 31.92
C SER A 110 -23.20 -43.82 31.40
N ASP A 111 -21.86 -43.80 31.35
CA ASP A 111 -21.06 -42.70 30.80
C ASP A 111 -20.05 -43.14 29.73
N LEU A 112 -20.12 -44.38 29.25
CA LEU A 112 -19.28 -44.83 28.14
C LEU A 112 -19.75 -44.19 26.82
N PRO A 113 -18.82 -43.91 25.87
CA PRO A 113 -19.15 -43.38 24.55
C PRO A 113 -20.00 -44.39 23.77
N GLY A 114 -21.32 -44.31 23.94
CA GLY A 114 -22.26 -45.13 23.19
C GLY A 114 -22.25 -44.76 21.70
N ALA A 115 -22.55 -45.74 20.85
CA ALA A 115 -22.58 -45.58 19.39
C ALA A 115 -23.37 -44.33 18.93
N GLY A 116 -24.42 -43.96 19.65
CA GLY A 116 -25.20 -42.73 19.39
C GLY A 116 -24.42 -41.42 19.60
N ARG A 117 -23.54 -41.32 20.61
CA ARG A 117 -22.68 -40.14 20.83
C ARG A 117 -21.57 -40.05 19.78
N THR A 118 -20.99 -41.18 19.39
CA THR A 118 -19.97 -41.25 18.33
C THR A 118 -20.56 -40.81 16.99
N LEU A 119 -21.74 -41.32 16.62
CA LEU A 119 -22.45 -40.93 15.41
C LEU A 119 -22.88 -39.45 15.45
N GLY A 120 -23.41 -38.96 16.57
CA GLY A 120 -23.79 -37.55 16.73
C GLY A 120 -22.60 -36.58 16.59
N ASN A 121 -21.43 -36.98 17.10
CA ASN A 121 -20.19 -36.21 16.93
C ASN A 121 -19.69 -36.22 15.47
N ILE A 122 -19.82 -37.35 14.77
CA ILE A 122 -19.47 -37.46 13.35
C ILE A 122 -20.40 -36.58 12.52
N ILE A 123 -21.72 -36.67 12.72
CA ILE A 123 -22.71 -35.84 12.01
C ILE A 123 -22.48 -34.36 12.30
N SER A 124 -22.20 -33.98 13.55
CA SER A 124 -21.90 -32.58 13.91
C SER A 124 -20.61 -32.07 13.26
N LYS A 125 -19.56 -32.90 13.19
CA LYS A 125 -18.30 -32.55 12.50
C LYS A 125 -18.50 -32.45 10.98
N ALA A 126 -19.26 -33.37 10.40
CA ALA A 126 -19.62 -33.37 8.98
C ALA A 126 -20.49 -32.14 8.63
N GLY A 127 -21.48 -31.81 9.46
CA GLY A 127 -22.32 -30.62 9.33
C GLY A 127 -21.50 -29.33 9.37
N LYS A 128 -20.59 -29.17 10.34
CA LYS A 128 -19.68 -28.00 10.40
C LYS A 128 -18.75 -27.90 9.20
N LYS A 129 -18.25 -29.03 8.69
CA LYS A 129 -17.40 -29.06 7.49
C LYS A 129 -18.21 -28.72 6.22
N LEU A 130 -19.43 -29.25 6.10
CA LEU A 130 -20.35 -28.95 5.01
C LEU A 130 -20.76 -27.47 5.03
N GLU A 131 -21.08 -26.92 6.20
CA GLU A 131 -21.35 -25.48 6.38
C GLU A 131 -20.13 -24.65 5.96
N GLY A 132 -18.91 -25.09 6.30
CA GLY A 132 -17.67 -24.47 5.83
C GLY A 132 -17.50 -24.53 4.30
N LEU A 133 -17.84 -25.66 3.66
CA LEU A 133 -17.78 -25.84 2.22
C LEU A 133 -18.86 -25.04 1.49
N LEU A 134 -20.11 -25.06 1.95
CA LEU A 134 -21.21 -24.27 1.41
C LEU A 134 -21.00 -22.77 1.65
N GLY A 135 -20.39 -22.40 2.78
CA GLY A 135 -19.93 -21.04 3.05
C GLY A 135 -18.88 -20.57 2.04
N ARG A 136 -17.90 -21.43 1.69
CA ARG A 136 -16.91 -21.13 0.65
C ARG A 136 -17.53 -21.14 -0.76
N ALA A 137 -18.45 -22.06 -1.04
CA ALA A 137 -19.14 -22.16 -2.32
C ALA A 137 -20.05 -20.95 -2.56
N SER A 138 -20.85 -20.54 -1.59
CA SER A 138 -21.69 -19.33 -1.67
C SER A 138 -20.86 -18.05 -1.84
N GLN A 139 -19.68 -17.98 -1.21
CA GLN A 139 -18.71 -16.91 -1.46
C GLN A 139 -18.17 -16.94 -2.91
N ARG A 140 -17.93 -18.12 -3.49
CA ARG A 140 -17.49 -18.30 -4.88
C ARG A 140 -18.60 -18.00 -5.90
N ILE A 141 -19.87 -18.29 -5.58
CA ILE A 141 -21.04 -17.88 -6.37
C ILE A 141 -21.22 -16.35 -6.33
N GLY A 142 -20.48 -15.67 -5.44
CA GLY A 142 -20.39 -14.24 -5.38
C GLY A 142 -21.59 -13.59 -4.68
N GLY A 143 -22.18 -14.31 -3.73
CA GLY A 143 -23.29 -13.84 -2.90
C GLY A 143 -22.84 -13.08 -1.65
N GLY A 144 -21.54 -12.97 -1.37
CA GLY A 144 -21.02 -12.31 -0.16
C GLY A 144 -20.62 -10.83 -0.35
N PRO A 145 -20.39 -10.09 0.76
CA PRO A 145 -19.93 -8.70 0.71
C PRO A 145 -18.62 -8.53 -0.06
N SER A 146 -17.64 -9.42 0.11
CA SER A 146 -16.33 -9.30 -0.57
C SER A 146 -16.44 -9.47 -2.08
N SER A 147 -17.27 -10.41 -2.57
CA SER A 147 -17.51 -10.53 -4.00
C SER A 147 -18.29 -9.34 -4.55
N THR A 148 -19.24 -8.81 -3.78
CA THR A 148 -19.95 -7.58 -4.14
C THR A 148 -18.98 -6.41 -4.27
N MET A 149 -18.08 -6.23 -3.29
CA MET A 149 -17.05 -5.20 -3.33
C MET A 149 -16.08 -5.38 -4.51
N ASP A 150 -15.62 -6.60 -4.78
CA ASP A 150 -14.75 -6.86 -5.94
C ASP A 150 -15.43 -6.47 -7.26
N ARG A 151 -16.70 -6.87 -7.44
CA ARG A 151 -17.52 -6.43 -8.59
C ARG A 151 -17.67 -4.91 -8.64
N THR A 152 -17.89 -4.26 -7.51
CA THR A 152 -17.93 -2.79 -7.44
C THR A 152 -16.63 -2.17 -7.91
N LEU A 153 -15.48 -2.66 -7.44
CA LEU A 153 -14.17 -2.14 -7.83
C LEU A 153 -13.88 -2.37 -9.32
N VAL A 154 -14.34 -3.47 -9.91
CA VAL A 154 -14.25 -3.69 -11.37
C VAL A 154 -15.08 -2.64 -12.11
N VAL A 155 -16.31 -2.34 -11.67
CA VAL A 155 -17.14 -1.30 -12.28
C VAL A 155 -16.48 0.09 -12.16
N VAL A 156 -15.91 0.40 -10.99
CA VAL A 156 -15.17 1.65 -10.74
C VAL A 156 -13.96 1.76 -11.68
N ASP A 157 -13.13 0.71 -11.77
CA ASP A 157 -11.94 0.65 -12.62
C ASP A 157 -12.28 0.89 -14.09
N HIS A 158 -13.32 0.21 -14.60
CA HIS A 158 -13.80 0.40 -15.97
C HIS A 158 -14.31 1.81 -16.26
N THR A 159 -14.96 2.44 -15.28
CA THR A 159 -15.54 3.77 -15.46
C THR A 159 -14.45 4.85 -15.40
N TRP A 160 -13.42 4.65 -14.57
CA TRP A 160 -12.34 5.63 -14.38
C TRP A 160 -11.22 5.53 -15.41
N LEU A 161 -10.91 4.32 -15.90
CA LEU A 161 -9.76 4.07 -16.75
C LEU A 161 -10.15 3.32 -18.05
N PRO A 162 -11.05 3.88 -18.89
CA PRO A 162 -11.50 3.19 -20.11
C PRO A 162 -10.35 2.86 -21.06
N THR A 163 -9.28 3.67 -21.06
CA THR A 163 -8.14 3.56 -21.98
C THR A 163 -7.16 2.44 -21.65
N PHE A 164 -7.11 1.95 -20.41
CA PHE A 164 -6.09 0.99 -19.97
C PHE A 164 -6.53 -0.48 -20.06
N GLY A 165 -7.72 -0.74 -20.60
CA GLY A 165 -8.35 -2.06 -20.59
C GLY A 165 -8.66 -2.55 -19.17
N PRO A 166 -9.52 -3.57 -19.01
CA PRO A 166 -9.71 -4.19 -17.71
C PRO A 166 -8.36 -4.70 -17.19
N ARG A 167 -7.86 -4.14 -16.08
CA ARG A 167 -6.77 -4.78 -15.34
C ARG A 167 -7.21 -6.11 -14.73
N ARG A 168 -8.51 -6.39 -14.71
CA ARG A 168 -9.12 -7.58 -14.11
C ARG A 168 -10.02 -8.28 -15.11
N SER A 169 -9.69 -9.52 -15.44
CA SER A 169 -10.65 -10.45 -16.03
C SER A 169 -11.57 -10.98 -14.93
N GLN A 170 -12.89 -10.83 -15.11
CA GLN A 170 -13.90 -11.45 -14.26
C GLN A 170 -13.97 -12.94 -14.57
N GLY A 171 -13.08 -13.74 -13.97
CA GLY A 171 -13.28 -15.18 -13.96
C GLY A 171 -14.50 -15.52 -13.09
N HIS A 172 -15.56 -16.08 -13.67
CA HIS A 172 -16.85 -16.36 -13.01
C HIS A 172 -16.81 -17.32 -11.81
N LEU A 173 -15.65 -17.86 -11.46
CA LEU A 173 -15.47 -18.78 -10.32
C LEU A 173 -14.27 -18.47 -9.41
N ARG A 174 -13.64 -17.30 -9.59
CA ARG A 174 -12.50 -16.94 -8.75
C ARG A 174 -13.01 -16.66 -7.33
N ALA A 175 -12.34 -17.25 -6.33
CA ALA A 175 -12.58 -16.87 -4.94
C ALA A 175 -12.36 -15.34 -4.80
N PRO A 176 -13.26 -14.62 -4.11
CA PRO A 176 -13.10 -13.19 -3.94
C PRO A 176 -11.76 -12.89 -3.25
N PRO A 177 -11.08 -11.78 -3.61
CA PRO A 177 -9.85 -11.40 -2.93
C PRO A 177 -10.08 -11.19 -1.42
N SER A 178 -9.00 -11.24 -0.65
CA SER A 178 -9.08 -10.99 0.79
C SER A 178 -9.55 -9.56 1.07
N PHE A 179 -10.05 -9.31 2.30
CA PHE A 179 -10.44 -7.95 2.71
C PHE A 179 -9.28 -6.95 2.52
N GLN A 180 -8.06 -7.34 2.93
CA GLN A 180 -6.86 -6.52 2.80
C GLN A 180 -6.53 -6.21 1.33
N ASP A 181 -6.66 -7.19 0.44
CA ASP A 181 -6.44 -7.00 -0.99
C ASP A 181 -7.47 -6.03 -1.59
N LEU A 182 -8.75 -6.19 -1.24
CA LEU A 182 -9.82 -5.30 -1.70
C LEU A 182 -9.62 -3.87 -1.19
N VAL A 183 -9.18 -3.68 0.05
CA VAL A 183 -8.84 -2.36 0.59
C VAL A 183 -7.66 -1.76 -0.17
N LYS A 184 -6.56 -2.50 -0.33
CA LYS A 184 -5.36 -2.07 -1.06
C LYS A 184 -5.70 -1.65 -2.49
N GLN A 185 -6.52 -2.45 -3.15
CA GLN A 185 -7.02 -2.18 -4.49
C GLN A 185 -7.91 -0.93 -4.56
N ALA A 186 -8.87 -0.80 -3.65
CA ALA A 186 -9.77 0.35 -3.58
C ALA A 186 -8.99 1.66 -3.39
N VAL A 187 -8.04 1.68 -2.45
CA VAL A 187 -7.20 2.85 -2.19
C VAL A 187 -6.29 3.15 -3.39
N SER A 188 -5.73 2.12 -4.03
CA SER A 188 -4.90 2.30 -5.23
C SER A 188 -5.68 2.90 -6.40
N LEU A 189 -6.95 2.53 -6.58
CA LEU A 189 -7.84 3.15 -7.56
C LEU A 189 -8.10 4.61 -7.21
N ALA A 190 -8.26 4.92 -5.92
CA ALA A 190 -8.55 6.25 -5.43
C ALA A 190 -7.42 7.28 -5.70
N SER A 191 -6.18 6.80 -5.89
CA SER A 191 -5.05 7.65 -6.30
C SER A 191 -5.21 8.22 -7.72
N TRP A 192 -6.11 7.65 -8.52
CA TRP A 192 -6.47 8.16 -9.84
C TRP A 192 -7.65 9.10 -9.68
N SER A 193 -7.47 10.38 -10.05
CA SER A 193 -8.59 11.32 -10.08
C SER A 193 -9.44 11.01 -11.32
N PRO A 194 -10.73 10.66 -11.17
CA PRO A 194 -11.57 10.41 -12.31
C PRO A 194 -11.89 11.70 -13.05
N SER A 195 -11.96 11.63 -14.38
CA SER A 195 -12.37 12.74 -15.24
C SER A 195 -13.81 13.18 -14.95
N ASN A 196 -14.69 12.23 -14.62
CA ASN A 196 -16.07 12.51 -14.27
C ASN A 196 -16.60 11.51 -13.21
N PRO A 197 -16.62 11.89 -11.92
CA PRO A 197 -17.07 10.98 -10.87
C PRO A 197 -18.59 10.72 -10.89
N LYS A 198 -19.39 11.51 -11.61
CA LYS A 198 -20.86 11.32 -11.68
C LYS A 198 -21.23 10.06 -12.46
N ASP A 199 -20.41 9.65 -13.41
CA ASP A 199 -20.70 8.51 -14.30
C ASP A 199 -20.75 7.19 -13.52
N ILE A 200 -20.02 7.08 -12.41
CA ILE A 200 -20.07 5.90 -11.53
C ILE A 200 -21.43 5.77 -10.84
N VAL A 201 -21.94 6.86 -10.28
CA VAL A 201 -23.16 6.83 -9.47
C VAL A 201 -24.38 6.56 -10.35
N ASN A 202 -24.29 6.91 -11.64
CA ASN A 202 -25.30 6.61 -12.66
C ASN A 202 -25.18 5.18 -13.24
N ASN A 203 -24.16 4.41 -12.88
CA ASN A 203 -23.99 3.05 -13.38
C ASN A 203 -24.88 2.07 -12.61
N ASP A 204 -25.86 1.46 -13.29
CA ASP A 204 -26.83 0.53 -12.68
C ASP A 204 -26.14 -0.63 -11.93
N LYS A 205 -25.03 -1.16 -12.46
CA LYS A 205 -24.29 -2.25 -11.80
C LYS A 205 -23.65 -1.78 -10.49
N PHE A 206 -23.15 -0.54 -10.45
CA PHE A 206 -22.63 0.06 -9.23
C PHE A 206 -23.75 0.26 -8.19
N VAL A 207 -24.88 0.82 -8.61
CA VAL A 207 -26.07 1.03 -7.77
C VAL A 207 -26.57 -0.28 -7.16
N ASP A 208 -26.64 -1.34 -7.97
CA ASP A 208 -27.04 -2.68 -7.51
C ASP A 208 -26.06 -3.25 -6.48
N CYS A 209 -24.75 -3.04 -6.67
CA CYS A 209 -23.76 -3.42 -5.68
C CYS A 209 -23.92 -2.64 -4.36
N CYS A 210 -24.13 -1.32 -4.42
CA CYS A 210 -24.41 -0.51 -3.23
C CYS A 210 -25.66 -1.00 -2.49
N ARG A 211 -26.75 -1.32 -3.21
CA ARG A 211 -27.98 -1.89 -2.64
C ARG A 211 -27.70 -3.22 -1.93
N LYS A 212 -26.90 -4.10 -2.53
CA LYS A 212 -26.50 -5.38 -1.93
C LYS A 212 -25.68 -5.18 -0.65
N LEU A 213 -24.73 -4.25 -0.64
CA LEU A 213 -23.96 -3.91 0.57
C LEU A 213 -24.86 -3.43 1.70
N VAL A 214 -25.83 -2.55 1.41
CA VAL A 214 -26.80 -2.10 2.41
C VAL A 214 -27.71 -3.24 2.89
N LYS A 215 -28.06 -4.19 2.02
CA LYS A 215 -28.78 -5.42 2.44
C LYS A 215 -27.95 -6.25 3.42
N PHE A 216 -26.65 -6.42 3.19
CA PHE A 216 -25.77 -7.17 4.10
C PHE A 216 -25.62 -6.54 5.49
N LEU A 217 -25.89 -5.24 5.63
CA LEU A 217 -25.93 -4.59 6.96
C LEU A 217 -27.03 -5.16 7.86
N ARG A 218 -28.10 -5.71 7.28
CA ARG A 218 -29.23 -6.30 8.02
C ARG A 218 -29.08 -7.81 8.25
N HIS A 219 -27.94 -8.41 7.89
CA HIS A 219 -27.73 -9.84 8.03
C HIS A 219 -27.43 -10.21 9.49
N ASP A 220 -27.96 -11.32 10.00
CA ASP A 220 -27.70 -11.79 11.37
C ASP A 220 -26.23 -12.13 11.70
N LYS A 221 -25.38 -12.28 10.68
CA LYS A 221 -23.96 -12.63 10.85
C LYS A 221 -23.12 -11.36 11.03
N LEU A 222 -22.58 -11.17 12.23
CA LEU A 222 -21.72 -10.02 12.58
C LEU A 222 -20.54 -9.81 11.62
N THR A 223 -19.93 -10.89 11.12
CA THR A 223 -18.82 -10.81 10.15
C THR A 223 -19.28 -10.24 8.80
N THR A 224 -20.50 -10.55 8.39
CA THR A 224 -21.10 -10.04 7.14
C THR A 224 -21.43 -8.55 7.29
N GLN A 225 -22.01 -8.16 8.43
CA GLN A 225 -22.24 -6.75 8.76
C GLN A 225 -20.92 -5.97 8.79
N TYR A 226 -19.90 -6.50 9.48
CA TYR A 226 -18.58 -5.86 9.60
C TYR A 226 -17.96 -5.56 8.23
N LEU A 227 -17.95 -6.56 7.34
CA LEU A 227 -17.40 -6.40 6.00
C LEU A 227 -18.23 -5.40 5.19
N ALA A 228 -19.56 -5.46 5.26
CA ALA A 228 -20.43 -4.52 4.57
C ALA A 228 -20.21 -3.07 5.03
N ILE A 229 -20.16 -2.82 6.34
CA ILE A 229 -19.88 -1.49 6.92
C ILE A 229 -18.51 -0.98 6.49
N SER A 230 -17.50 -1.86 6.51
CA SER A 230 -16.14 -1.51 6.11
C SER A 230 -16.08 -1.17 4.62
N TYR A 231 -16.72 -1.96 3.75
CA TYR A 231 -16.79 -1.70 2.31
C TYR A 231 -17.56 -0.42 1.97
N ILE A 232 -18.67 -0.15 2.64
CA ILE A 232 -19.41 1.11 2.48
C ILE A 232 -18.51 2.29 2.88
N SER A 233 -17.80 2.19 4.01
CA SER A 233 -16.85 3.23 4.44
C SER A 233 -15.74 3.45 3.41
N ILE A 234 -15.17 2.39 2.85
CA ILE A 234 -14.17 2.48 1.78
C ILE A 234 -14.75 3.16 0.55
N LEU A 235 -15.94 2.74 0.09
CA LEU A 235 -16.59 3.31 -1.08
C LEU A 235 -16.89 4.79 -0.92
N LEU A 236 -17.36 5.21 0.26
CA LEU A 236 -17.58 6.62 0.57
C LEU A 236 -16.27 7.42 0.62
N CYS A 237 -15.17 6.80 1.06
CA CYS A 237 -13.85 7.42 1.03
C CYS A 237 -13.30 7.57 -0.41
N ILE A 238 -13.44 6.55 -1.26
CA ILE A 238 -12.86 6.58 -2.63
C ILE A 238 -13.78 7.25 -3.65
N CYS A 239 -15.10 7.16 -3.48
CA CYS A 239 -16.13 7.73 -4.33
C CYS A 239 -17.15 8.50 -3.47
N PRO A 240 -16.81 9.71 -3.01
CA PRO A 240 -17.66 10.52 -2.14
C PRO A 240 -19.02 10.87 -2.76
N GLN A 241 -19.12 10.87 -4.09
CA GLN A 241 -20.35 11.10 -4.84
C GLN A 241 -21.39 9.98 -4.63
N SER A 242 -20.97 8.82 -4.14
CA SER A 242 -21.90 7.75 -3.75
C SER A 242 -22.63 8.03 -2.43
N HIS A 243 -22.29 9.09 -1.70
CA HIS A 243 -22.90 9.42 -0.41
C HIS A 243 -24.42 9.62 -0.47
N PRO A 244 -25.00 10.41 -1.39
CA PRO A 244 -26.45 10.54 -1.51
C PRO A 244 -27.14 9.21 -1.85
N LEU A 245 -26.50 8.35 -2.65
CA LEU A 245 -27.02 7.03 -3.00
C LEU A 245 -27.11 6.13 -1.76
N PHE A 246 -26.08 6.09 -0.91
CA PHE A 246 -26.13 5.31 0.33
C PHE A 246 -27.17 5.84 1.32
N LEU A 247 -27.35 7.17 1.39
CA LEU A 247 -28.44 7.76 2.17
C LEU A 247 -29.81 7.35 1.65
N GLN A 248 -30.03 7.41 0.33
CA GLN A 248 -31.29 7.00 -0.30
C GLN A 248 -31.60 5.52 -0.08
N LEU A 249 -30.58 4.66 -0.02
CA LEU A 249 -30.71 3.24 0.29
C LEU A 249 -30.97 2.94 1.78
N GLY A 250 -30.97 3.95 2.64
CA GLY A 250 -31.21 3.83 4.08
C GLY A 250 -29.99 3.29 4.86
N ALA A 251 -28.77 3.48 4.35
CA ALA A 251 -27.57 2.95 5.00
C ALA A 251 -27.33 3.57 6.38
N LYS A 252 -27.64 4.86 6.55
CA LYS A 252 -27.40 5.61 7.79
C LYS A 252 -28.23 5.04 8.94
N GLU A 253 -29.52 4.80 8.69
CA GLU A 253 -30.48 4.29 9.66
C GLU A 253 -30.07 2.89 10.10
N VAL A 254 -29.72 2.01 9.15
CA VAL A 254 -29.29 0.65 9.46
C VAL A 254 -27.97 0.63 10.23
N VAL A 255 -26.99 1.46 9.86
CA VAL A 255 -25.74 1.56 10.63
C VAL A 255 -26.00 2.08 12.04
N ASN A 256 -26.91 3.05 12.20
CA ASN A 256 -27.31 3.54 13.51
C ASN A 256 -27.96 2.43 14.36
N ASP A 257 -28.83 1.62 13.77
CA ASP A 257 -29.44 0.46 14.45
C ASP A 257 -28.37 -0.54 14.90
N VAL A 258 -27.37 -0.83 14.06
CA VAL A 258 -26.22 -1.68 14.42
C VAL A 258 -25.43 -1.08 15.58
N VAL A 259 -25.18 0.24 15.59
CA VAL A 259 -24.51 0.92 16.72
C VAL A 259 -25.34 0.79 18.01
N SER A 260 -26.65 1.04 17.94
CA SER A 260 -27.55 0.91 19.08
C SER A 260 -27.54 -0.51 19.62
N GLN A 261 -27.69 -1.52 18.76
CA GLN A 261 -27.62 -2.93 19.15
C GLN A 261 -26.27 -3.28 19.80
N CYS A 262 -25.16 -2.84 19.19
CA CYS A 262 -23.82 -3.07 19.74
C CYS A 262 -23.61 -2.42 21.11
N ALA A 263 -24.25 -1.28 21.38
CA ALA A 263 -24.15 -0.57 22.65
C ALA A 263 -24.87 -1.28 23.82
N PHE A 264 -25.85 -2.14 23.54
CA PHE A 264 -26.57 -2.90 24.57
C PHE A 264 -25.82 -4.16 25.06
N PHE A 265 -24.79 -4.62 24.34
CA PHE A 265 -24.06 -5.80 24.78
C PHE A 265 -23.13 -5.48 25.95
N PRO A 266 -23.07 -6.35 26.99
CA PRO A 266 -22.13 -6.19 28.10
C PRO A 266 -20.69 -6.08 27.59
N ALA A 267 -19.90 -5.19 28.19
CA ALA A 267 -18.48 -4.96 27.87
C ALA A 267 -17.60 -6.23 27.98
N ARG A 268 -18.11 -7.31 28.59
CA ARG A 268 -17.42 -8.60 28.68
C ARG A 268 -17.33 -9.35 27.35
N HIS A 269 -18.14 -9.00 26.35
CA HIS A 269 -18.03 -9.60 25.03
C HIS A 269 -17.03 -8.82 24.18
N GLN A 270 -16.02 -9.49 23.62
CA GLN A 270 -15.08 -8.87 22.67
C GLN A 270 -15.72 -8.60 21.29
N ARG A 271 -16.81 -9.31 20.96
CA ARG A 271 -17.47 -9.24 19.63
C ARG A 271 -18.08 -7.88 19.28
N PRO A 272 -18.78 -7.15 20.18
CA PRO A 272 -19.33 -5.83 19.90
C PRO A 272 -18.28 -4.79 19.52
N HIS A 273 -17.06 -4.88 20.07
CA HIS A 273 -15.98 -3.93 19.75
C HIS A 273 -15.54 -3.99 18.29
N LEU A 274 -15.64 -5.17 17.65
CA LEU A 274 -15.31 -5.36 16.24
C LEU A 274 -16.24 -4.56 15.32
N LEU A 275 -17.53 -4.45 15.66
CA LEU A 275 -18.52 -3.71 14.89
C LEU A 275 -18.63 -2.25 15.31
N LEU A 276 -18.55 -1.94 16.60
CA LEU A 276 -18.83 -0.60 17.10
C LEU A 276 -17.93 0.46 16.46
N THR A 277 -16.62 0.17 16.35
CA THR A 277 -15.64 1.10 15.77
C THR A 277 -15.91 1.40 14.28
N PRO A 278 -16.01 0.40 13.37
CA PRO A 278 -16.33 0.67 11.97
C PRO A 278 -17.75 1.23 11.80
N SER A 279 -18.74 0.85 12.62
CA SER A 279 -20.09 1.40 12.54
C SER A 279 -20.12 2.89 12.91
N ARG A 280 -19.45 3.31 13.99
CA ARG A 280 -19.35 4.73 14.37
C ARG A 280 -18.67 5.55 13.27
N ARG A 281 -17.60 5.02 12.69
CA ARG A 281 -16.89 5.64 11.56
C ARG A 281 -17.80 5.79 10.34
N ALA A 282 -18.48 4.72 9.94
CA ALA A 282 -19.43 4.75 8.84
C ALA A 282 -20.56 5.75 9.10
N LEU A 283 -21.07 5.79 10.33
CA LEU A 283 -22.11 6.73 10.74
C LEU A 283 -21.64 8.18 10.65
N LEU A 284 -20.39 8.48 11.01
CA LEU A 284 -19.83 9.81 10.85
C LEU A 284 -19.72 10.20 9.37
N ILE A 285 -19.27 9.28 8.50
CA ILE A 285 -19.15 9.53 7.06
C ILE A 285 -20.55 9.72 6.42
N LEU A 286 -21.55 8.98 6.89
CA LEU A 286 -22.94 9.09 6.41
C LEU A 286 -23.66 10.32 6.97
N SER A 287 -23.28 10.79 8.16
CA SER A 287 -23.90 11.95 8.80
C SER A 287 -23.26 13.25 8.34
N HIS A 288 -24.00 14.35 8.38
CA HIS A 288 -23.42 15.68 8.16
C HIS A 288 -22.45 15.98 9.31
N SER A 289 -21.16 16.07 8.98
CA SER A 289 -20.10 16.37 9.92
C SER A 289 -19.32 17.61 9.48
N GLN A 290 -18.65 18.26 10.43
CA GLN A 290 -17.81 19.42 10.13
C GLN A 290 -16.74 19.09 9.09
N VAL A 291 -16.13 17.89 9.17
CA VAL A 291 -15.14 17.43 8.19
C VAL A 291 -15.70 17.35 6.77
N LEU A 292 -16.95 16.89 6.59
CA LEU A 292 -17.59 16.88 5.27
C LEU A 292 -17.86 18.28 4.74
N THR A 293 -18.17 19.23 5.64
CA THR A 293 -18.33 20.64 5.27
C THR A 293 -17.01 21.23 4.79
N THR A 294 -15.91 20.95 5.49
CA THR A 294 -14.55 21.35 5.08
C THR A 294 -14.16 20.74 3.74
N ILE A 295 -14.43 19.44 3.55
CA ILE A 295 -14.18 18.73 2.28
C ILE A 295 -14.99 19.34 1.14
N LYS A 296 -16.26 19.63 1.36
CA LYS A 296 -17.12 20.24 0.33
C LYS A 296 -16.58 21.60 -0.10
N ARG A 297 -16.23 22.46 0.86
CA ARG A 297 -15.60 23.77 0.57
C ARG A 297 -14.28 23.62 -0.18
N PHE A 298 -13.47 22.64 0.21
CA PHE A 298 -12.21 22.35 -0.48
C PHE A 298 -12.45 21.90 -1.92
N ASP A 299 -13.41 21.01 -2.16
CA ASP A 299 -13.78 20.54 -3.51
C ASP A 299 -14.31 21.70 -4.38
N GLU A 300 -15.15 22.59 -3.82
CA GLU A 300 -15.66 23.80 -4.49
C GLU A 300 -14.50 24.74 -4.91
N ILE A 301 -13.58 25.03 -3.99
CA ILE A 301 -12.40 25.88 -4.25
C ILE A 301 -11.42 25.23 -5.23
N SER A 302 -11.26 23.91 -5.18
CA SER A 302 -10.39 23.18 -6.11
C SER A 302 -10.89 23.23 -7.54
N SER A 303 -12.21 23.39 -7.75
CA SER A 303 -12.81 23.57 -9.07
C SER A 303 -12.79 25.03 -9.56
N ASP A 304 -12.56 25.99 -8.66
CA ASP A 304 -12.49 27.41 -8.98
C ASP A 304 -11.04 27.87 -9.17
N GLU A 305 -10.63 28.06 -10.44
CA GLU A 305 -9.30 28.52 -10.81
C GLU A 305 -8.95 29.91 -10.25
N THR A 306 -9.94 30.72 -9.84
CA THR A 306 -9.73 32.10 -9.39
C THR A 306 -9.44 32.25 -7.90
N SER A 307 -9.61 31.19 -7.12
CA SER A 307 -9.52 31.27 -5.67
C SER A 307 -8.06 31.46 -5.19
N SER A 308 -7.86 32.09 -4.02
CA SER A 308 -6.50 32.41 -3.54
C SER A 308 -5.76 31.17 -2.99
N ALA A 309 -4.43 31.19 -3.04
CA ALA A 309 -3.58 30.17 -2.41
C ALA A 309 -3.81 30.09 -0.89
N ASP A 310 -3.92 31.24 -0.21
CA ASP A 310 -4.15 31.32 1.24
C ASP A 310 -5.42 30.59 1.67
N THR A 311 -6.48 30.70 0.88
CA THR A 311 -7.76 30.01 1.16
C THR A 311 -7.58 28.50 1.06
N THR A 312 -6.86 28.03 0.04
CA THR A 312 -6.53 26.61 -0.13
C THR A 312 -5.68 26.11 1.05
N ILE A 313 -4.66 26.85 1.45
CA ILE A 313 -3.79 26.49 2.59
C ILE A 313 -4.60 26.43 3.88
N SER A 314 -5.49 27.40 4.13
CA SER A 314 -6.36 27.39 5.31
C SER A 314 -7.23 26.14 5.38
N LEU A 315 -7.78 25.70 4.26
CA LEU A 315 -8.56 24.46 4.18
C LEU A 315 -7.70 23.21 4.33
N VAL A 316 -6.48 23.20 3.78
CA VAL A 316 -5.51 22.11 4.02
C VAL A 316 -5.19 21.99 5.50
N SER A 317 -4.91 23.11 6.19
CA SER A 317 -4.70 23.13 7.64
C SER A 317 -5.91 22.57 8.40
N ALA A 318 -7.13 22.98 8.04
CA ALA A 318 -8.35 22.44 8.66
C ALA A 318 -8.53 20.93 8.40
N LEU A 319 -8.19 20.44 7.21
CA LEU A 319 -8.18 19.00 6.91
C LEU A 319 -7.13 18.26 7.74
N VAL A 320 -5.92 18.83 7.89
CA VAL A 320 -4.85 18.30 8.73
C VAL A 320 -5.32 18.17 10.18
N GLU A 321 -6.00 19.16 10.75
CA GLU A 321 -6.59 19.07 12.09
C GLU A 321 -7.60 17.91 12.18
N HIS A 322 -8.48 17.74 11.19
CA HIS A 322 -9.42 16.63 11.13
C HIS A 322 -8.74 15.25 10.98
N THR A 323 -7.49 15.17 10.51
CA THR A 323 -6.74 13.90 10.48
C THR A 323 -6.31 13.40 11.85
N MET A 324 -6.40 14.24 12.89
CA MET A 324 -6.04 13.86 14.26
C MET A 324 -7.24 13.27 15.03
N GLY A 325 -8.46 13.46 14.53
CA GLY A 325 -9.69 12.95 15.14
C GLY A 325 -9.94 11.48 14.75
N PRO A 326 -10.09 10.53 15.69
CA PRO A 326 -10.17 9.09 15.37
C PRO A 326 -11.36 8.72 14.47
N GLU A 327 -12.43 9.51 14.51
CA GLU A 327 -13.64 9.28 13.71
C GLU A 327 -13.57 9.97 12.34
N THR A 328 -12.89 11.10 12.24
CA THR A 328 -12.79 11.93 11.02
C THR A 328 -11.56 11.61 10.17
N GLN A 329 -10.54 10.99 10.77
CA GLN A 329 -9.20 10.92 10.19
C GLN A 329 -9.10 10.21 8.86
N LEU A 330 -9.83 9.11 8.64
CA LEU A 330 -9.74 8.39 7.37
C LEU A 330 -10.31 9.21 6.20
N LEU A 331 -11.41 9.90 6.44
CA LEU A 331 -12.06 10.73 5.44
C LEU A 331 -11.21 11.98 5.16
N ALA A 332 -10.74 12.66 6.21
CA ALA A 332 -9.87 13.83 6.10
C ALA A 332 -8.57 13.49 5.39
N THR A 333 -7.88 12.41 5.81
CA THR A 333 -6.64 11.94 5.20
C THR A 333 -6.84 11.59 3.74
N ARG A 334 -7.90 10.84 3.39
CA ARG A 334 -8.17 10.47 2.01
C ARG A 334 -8.34 11.69 1.09
N ARG A 335 -9.02 12.73 1.58
CA ARG A 335 -9.18 13.98 0.84
C ARG A 335 -7.89 14.79 0.77
N LEU A 336 -7.14 14.85 1.86
CA LEU A 336 -5.81 15.44 1.90
C LEU A 336 -4.86 14.77 0.89
N THR A 337 -4.88 13.45 0.78
CA THR A 337 -4.12 12.69 -0.24
C THR A 337 -4.45 13.17 -1.65
N SER A 338 -5.74 13.35 -1.97
CA SER A 338 -6.17 13.87 -3.27
C SER A 338 -5.73 15.31 -3.50
N ALA A 339 -5.84 16.14 -2.45
CA ALA A 339 -5.45 17.54 -2.48
C ALA A 339 -3.96 17.70 -2.80
N ILE A 340 -3.10 16.92 -2.15
CA ILE A 340 -1.64 16.98 -2.30
C ILE A 340 -1.18 16.69 -3.74
N ILE A 341 -1.88 15.78 -4.43
CA ILE A 341 -1.57 15.44 -5.83
C ILE A 341 -2.04 16.55 -6.80
N SER A 342 -2.97 17.41 -6.40
CA SER A 342 -3.50 18.47 -7.26
C SER A 342 -2.41 19.47 -7.65
N GLN A 343 -2.41 19.87 -8.93
CA GLN A 343 -1.40 20.78 -9.49
C GLN A 343 -1.28 22.09 -8.71
N ARG A 344 -2.38 22.57 -8.14
CA ARG A 344 -2.42 23.83 -7.41
C ARG A 344 -1.61 23.82 -6.12
N LEU A 345 -1.64 22.73 -5.35
CA LEU A 345 -0.80 22.61 -4.15
C LEU A 345 0.67 22.34 -4.49
N LEU A 346 0.95 21.86 -5.70
CA LEU A 346 2.34 21.71 -6.16
C LEU A 346 3.04 23.06 -6.37
N ASP A 347 2.29 24.15 -6.57
CA ASP A 347 2.87 25.49 -6.74
C ASP A 347 3.23 26.16 -5.40
N ASP A 348 2.57 25.76 -4.29
CA ASP A 348 2.77 26.34 -2.95
C ASP A 348 3.22 25.31 -1.89
N ARG A 349 4.25 24.54 -2.25
CA ARG A 349 4.78 23.43 -1.44
C ARG A 349 5.28 23.88 -0.08
N ALA A 350 5.95 25.02 -0.01
CA ALA A 350 6.54 25.51 1.22
C ALA A 350 5.45 25.80 2.26
N SER A 351 4.33 26.40 1.83
CA SER A 351 3.20 26.62 2.70
C SER A 351 2.55 25.31 3.14
N VAL A 352 2.34 24.37 2.22
CA VAL A 352 1.84 23.03 2.57
C VAL A 352 2.75 22.34 3.58
N ALA A 353 4.06 22.34 3.35
CA ALA A 353 5.04 21.76 4.27
C ALA A 353 5.01 22.39 5.67
N ASN A 354 4.79 23.70 5.75
CA ASN A 354 4.63 24.41 7.02
C ASN A 354 3.37 23.98 7.78
N THR A 355 2.34 23.48 7.09
CA THR A 355 1.14 22.89 7.75
C THR A 355 1.37 21.48 8.31
N LEU A 356 2.52 20.86 8.00
CA LEU A 356 2.85 19.48 8.36
C LEU A 356 3.97 19.41 9.41
N PRO A 357 3.67 19.69 10.70
CA PRO A 357 4.65 19.54 11.77
C PRO A 357 5.06 18.06 11.93
N SER A 358 6.28 17.83 12.43
CA SER A 358 6.83 16.47 12.56
C SER A 358 6.02 15.58 13.51
N SER A 359 5.29 16.16 14.47
CA SER A 359 4.37 15.45 15.35
C SER A 359 3.20 14.80 14.60
N ILE A 360 2.67 15.49 13.59
CA ILE A 360 1.57 14.97 12.75
C ILE A 360 2.09 13.88 11.83
N LEU A 361 3.25 14.07 11.18
CA LEU A 361 3.88 13.03 10.36
C LEU A 361 4.18 11.76 11.17
N HIS A 362 4.64 11.90 12.41
CA HIS A 362 4.86 10.77 13.31
C HIS A 362 3.53 10.06 13.66
N TYR A 363 2.49 10.82 14.00
CA TYR A 363 1.16 10.27 14.27
C TYR A 363 0.59 9.50 13.06
N TRP A 364 0.68 10.08 11.87
CA TRP A 364 0.27 9.43 10.63
C TRP A 364 1.09 8.19 10.32
N SER A 365 2.40 8.22 10.57
CA SER A 365 3.27 7.05 10.38
C SER A 365 2.82 5.89 11.26
N ARG A 366 2.46 6.16 12.53
CA ARG A 366 1.89 5.14 13.42
C ARG A 366 0.60 4.52 12.86
N LEU A 367 -0.28 5.34 12.31
CA LEU A 367 -1.51 4.86 11.65
C LEU A 367 -1.20 4.09 10.37
N ALA A 368 -0.23 4.53 9.58
CA ALA A 368 0.21 3.84 8.37
C ALA A 368 0.85 2.49 8.68
N HIS A 369 1.34 2.25 9.89
CA HIS A 369 1.79 0.93 10.34
C HIS A 369 0.70 0.14 11.07
N SER A 370 -0.54 0.63 11.17
CA SER A 370 -1.63 -0.07 11.87
C SER A 370 -1.89 -1.46 11.28
N THR A 371 -2.35 -2.39 12.12
CA THR A 371 -2.83 -3.71 11.67
C THR A 371 -4.19 -3.64 10.98
N ASP A 372 -4.93 -2.54 11.17
CA ASP A 372 -6.16 -2.29 10.42
C ASP A 372 -5.79 -1.90 8.97
N PRO A 373 -6.19 -2.70 7.97
CA PRO A 373 -5.81 -2.49 6.58
C PRO A 373 -6.33 -1.16 6.02
N LEU A 374 -7.41 -0.59 6.59
CA LEU A 374 -7.89 0.73 6.18
C LEU A 374 -6.88 1.82 6.49
N TYR A 375 -6.39 1.83 7.74
CA TYR A 375 -5.40 2.81 8.18
C TYR A 375 -4.08 2.64 7.43
N LEU A 376 -3.58 1.40 7.35
CA LEU A 376 -2.37 1.06 6.61
C LEU A 376 -2.40 1.59 5.18
N ASN A 377 -3.46 1.29 4.43
CA ASN A 377 -3.53 1.67 3.02
C ASN A 377 -3.83 3.16 2.82
N VAL A 378 -4.77 3.74 3.58
CA VAL A 378 -5.14 5.17 3.41
C VAL A 378 -3.99 6.09 3.79
N PHE A 379 -3.34 5.87 4.93
CA PHE A 379 -2.18 6.67 5.33
C PHE A 379 -0.94 6.30 4.52
N GLY A 380 -0.76 5.05 4.11
CA GLY A 380 0.29 4.66 3.16
C GLY A 380 0.18 5.41 1.83
N ALA A 381 -1.04 5.59 1.31
CA ALA A 381 -1.29 6.38 0.11
C ALA A 381 -1.03 7.87 0.32
N LEU A 382 -1.37 8.42 1.51
CA LEU A 382 -1.00 9.79 1.88
C LEU A 382 0.52 9.98 1.84
N PHE A 383 1.27 9.09 2.50
CA PHE A 383 2.73 9.12 2.48
C PHE A 383 3.31 8.99 1.07
N GLY A 384 2.70 8.14 0.23
CA GLY A 384 3.09 8.02 -1.16
C GLY A 384 2.90 9.30 -1.94
N SER A 385 1.79 9.99 -1.69
CA SER A 385 1.46 11.27 -2.33
C SER A 385 2.36 12.40 -1.85
N LEU A 386 2.69 12.44 -0.56
CA LEU A 386 3.65 13.40 0.00
C LEU A 386 5.05 13.18 -0.57
N SER A 387 5.55 11.93 -0.53
CA SER A 387 6.85 11.58 -1.07
C SER A 387 6.93 11.93 -2.55
N PHE A 388 5.94 11.52 -3.33
CA PHE A 388 5.83 11.88 -4.74
C PHE A 388 5.79 13.39 -4.97
N THR A 389 5.04 14.14 -4.18
CA THR A 389 4.96 15.61 -4.29
C THR A 389 6.31 16.28 -4.03
N PHE A 390 7.02 15.87 -2.99
CA PHE A 390 8.31 16.44 -2.65
C PHE A 390 9.44 16.01 -3.60
N THR A 391 9.28 14.91 -4.34
CA THR A 391 10.29 14.35 -5.25
C THR A 391 10.06 14.62 -6.75
N ARG A 392 8.81 14.68 -7.22
CA ARG A 392 8.46 14.63 -8.66
C ARG A 392 8.83 15.89 -9.46
N ILE A 393 9.01 17.05 -8.83
CA ILE A 393 9.21 18.25 -9.63
C ILE A 393 10.69 18.43 -9.97
N GLU A 394 10.96 18.36 -11.27
CA GLU A 394 12.20 18.70 -11.99
C GLU A 394 12.81 20.06 -11.59
N ARG A 395 12.08 20.86 -10.81
CA ARG A 395 12.32 22.26 -10.48
C ARG A 395 12.56 22.50 -8.98
N SER A 396 13.34 21.67 -8.29
CA SER A 396 13.68 21.64 -6.84
C SER A 396 12.94 20.58 -6.03
N VAL A 397 13.70 19.55 -5.67
CA VAL A 397 13.36 18.59 -4.63
C VAL A 397 13.32 19.34 -3.30
N ASP A 398 12.18 19.27 -2.61
CA ASP A 398 12.09 19.72 -1.21
C ASP A 398 12.62 18.60 -0.31
N VAL A 399 13.95 18.51 -0.31
CA VAL A 399 14.70 17.40 0.31
C VAL A 399 14.38 17.28 1.78
N ASP A 400 14.25 18.41 2.47
CA ASP A 400 14.00 18.44 3.90
C ASP A 400 12.64 17.81 4.22
N ASN A 401 11.57 18.24 3.55
CA ASN A 401 10.24 17.72 3.80
C ASN A 401 10.06 16.27 3.35
N TRP A 402 10.70 15.87 2.24
CA TRP A 402 10.78 14.46 1.85
C TRP A 402 11.48 13.62 2.92
N LEU A 403 12.62 14.06 3.45
CA LEU A 403 13.33 13.33 4.50
C LEU A 403 12.54 13.29 5.80
N ARG A 404 11.83 14.36 6.19
CA ARG A 404 10.96 14.35 7.38
C ARG A 404 9.87 13.28 7.26
N VAL A 405 9.32 13.06 6.06
CA VAL A 405 8.42 11.95 5.75
C VAL A 405 9.12 10.60 5.92
N VAL A 406 10.29 10.40 5.30
CA VAL A 406 11.05 9.15 5.40
C VAL A 406 11.46 8.83 6.84
N ILE A 407 11.99 9.80 7.57
CA ILE A 407 12.37 9.68 8.99
C ILE A 407 11.18 9.24 9.83
N SER A 408 9.99 9.78 9.57
CA SER A 408 8.77 9.40 10.30
C SER A 408 8.38 7.94 10.04
N ILE A 409 8.54 7.45 8.80
CA ILE A 409 8.30 6.04 8.44
C ILE A 409 9.34 5.14 9.13
N LEU A 410 10.63 5.46 8.95
CA LEU A 410 11.73 4.67 9.51
C LEU A 410 11.67 4.59 11.04
N ARG A 411 11.37 5.70 11.73
CA ARG A 411 11.26 5.75 13.19
C ARG A 411 10.19 4.80 13.71
N GLN A 412 9.06 4.70 13.00
CA GLN A 412 7.97 3.82 13.39
C GLN A 412 8.26 2.34 13.08
N GLY A 413 9.02 2.06 12.02
CA GLY A 413 9.48 0.70 11.69
C GLY A 413 10.38 0.11 12.78
N VAL A 414 11.28 0.91 13.37
CA VAL A 414 12.11 0.48 14.52
C VAL A 414 11.24 0.04 15.70
N SER A 415 10.18 0.78 16.03
CA SER A 415 9.35 0.51 17.22
C SER A 415 8.46 -0.74 17.11
N LYS A 416 8.33 -1.35 15.92
CA LYS A 416 7.50 -2.54 15.68
C LYS A 416 8.36 -3.78 15.45
N ASP A 417 9.36 -3.99 16.31
CA ASP A 417 10.27 -5.12 16.25
C ASP A 417 10.99 -5.28 14.89
N GLY A 418 11.15 -4.19 14.13
CA GLY A 418 11.87 -4.19 12.86
C GLY A 418 11.12 -4.80 11.66
N ASP A 419 9.84 -5.14 11.79
CA ASP A 419 9.07 -5.78 10.71
C ASP A 419 8.50 -4.74 9.72
N LEU A 420 9.36 -4.25 8.83
CA LEU A 420 8.92 -3.57 7.61
C LEU A 420 8.58 -4.63 6.56
N ASP A 421 7.32 -5.02 6.43
CA ASP A 421 6.93 -5.92 5.33
C ASP A 421 7.46 -5.40 3.97
N ARG A 422 8.21 -6.24 3.24
CA ARG A 422 8.81 -5.91 1.93
C ARG A 422 7.74 -5.46 0.93
N ASP A 423 6.52 -5.98 1.05
CA ASP A 423 5.39 -5.65 0.19
C ASP A 423 4.60 -4.42 0.67
N SER A 424 4.98 -3.87 1.82
CA SER A 424 4.38 -2.66 2.37
C SER A 424 4.52 -1.49 1.40
N PRO A 425 3.45 -0.70 1.18
CA PRO A 425 3.56 0.54 0.42
C PRO A 425 4.57 1.51 1.04
N LEU A 426 4.75 1.50 2.37
CA LEU A 426 5.70 2.38 3.05
C LEU A 426 7.16 2.02 2.75
N PHE A 427 7.47 0.73 2.69
CA PHE A 427 8.82 0.27 2.36
C PHE A 427 9.22 0.69 0.95
N ARG A 428 8.30 0.55 -0.02
CA ARG A 428 8.52 1.03 -1.39
C ARG A 428 8.81 2.54 -1.46
N LEU A 429 8.30 3.34 -0.53
CA LEU A 429 8.61 4.77 -0.45
C LEU A 429 10.01 5.04 0.10
N VAL A 430 10.45 4.25 1.08
CA VAL A 430 11.83 4.33 1.60
C VAL A 430 12.82 3.95 0.50
N CYS A 431 12.53 2.92 -0.30
CA CYS A 431 13.37 2.52 -1.43
C CYS A 431 13.41 3.56 -2.56
N HIS A 432 12.44 4.48 -2.63
CA HIS A 432 12.38 5.48 -3.69
C HIS A 432 13.21 6.71 -3.32
N VAL A 433 14.54 6.54 -3.34
CA VAL A 433 15.48 7.64 -3.14
C VAL A 433 15.52 8.50 -4.40
N PRO A 434 15.44 9.84 -4.28
CA PRO A 434 15.52 10.73 -5.44
C PRO A 434 16.79 10.47 -6.24
N PRO A 435 16.73 10.56 -7.57
CA PRO A 435 17.78 10.04 -8.45
C PRO A 435 19.10 10.85 -8.40
N GLU A 436 19.10 12.08 -7.89
CA GLU A 436 20.26 12.96 -7.97
C GLU A 436 20.83 13.35 -6.58
N PRO A 437 21.89 12.66 -6.11
CA PRO A 437 22.51 12.90 -4.80
C PRO A 437 22.94 14.35 -4.54
N LYS A 438 23.30 15.10 -5.60
CA LYS A 438 23.70 16.51 -5.52
C LYS A 438 22.59 17.42 -4.99
N PHE A 439 21.34 17.17 -5.35
CA PHE A 439 20.22 17.99 -4.86
C PHE A 439 19.93 17.70 -3.40
N ILE A 440 19.97 16.41 -3.03
CA ILE A 440 19.86 15.97 -1.65
C ILE A 440 20.96 16.64 -0.81
N ALA A 441 22.22 16.57 -1.25
CA ALA A 441 23.35 17.16 -0.54
C ALA A 441 23.22 18.69 -0.40
N ALA A 442 22.77 19.38 -1.45
CA ALA A 442 22.61 20.83 -1.42
C ALA A 442 21.51 21.28 -0.45
N GLY A 443 20.36 20.60 -0.47
CA GLY A 443 19.13 20.96 0.25
C GLY A 443 18.99 20.36 1.66
N LEU A 444 19.86 19.44 2.06
CA LEU A 444 19.82 18.81 3.38
C LEU A 444 20.13 19.82 4.50
N VAL A 445 19.18 19.97 5.43
CA VAL A 445 19.35 20.76 6.66
C VAL A 445 19.98 19.91 7.76
N GLU A 446 20.86 20.52 8.56
CA GLU A 446 21.62 19.82 9.62
C GLU A 446 20.71 19.21 10.69
N GLN A 447 19.60 19.86 11.02
CA GLN A 447 18.61 19.31 11.96
C GLN A 447 18.02 17.99 11.44
N THR A 448 17.52 17.96 10.21
CA THR A 448 16.93 16.77 9.59
C THR A 448 17.95 15.65 9.42
N ARG A 449 19.20 16.00 9.13
CA ARG A 449 20.31 15.05 9.12
C ARG A 449 20.58 14.44 10.49
N SER A 450 20.59 15.26 11.54
CA SER A 450 20.77 14.78 12.92
C SER A 450 19.66 13.81 13.31
N GLU A 451 18.41 14.14 12.97
CA GLU A 451 17.26 13.26 13.20
C GLU A 451 17.37 11.94 12.42
N LEU A 452 17.75 11.99 11.14
CA LEU A 452 17.99 10.80 10.32
C LEU A 452 19.11 9.94 10.91
N THR A 453 20.19 10.55 11.36
CA THR A 453 21.33 9.85 12.00
C THR A 453 20.88 9.10 13.24
N THR A 454 20.08 9.74 14.10
CA THR A 454 19.51 9.10 15.29
C THR A 454 18.66 7.89 14.92
N VAL A 455 17.80 8.01 13.91
CA VAL A 455 16.94 6.89 13.48
C VAL A 455 17.74 5.75 12.85
N LEU A 456 18.74 6.05 12.02
CA LEU A 456 19.59 5.01 11.41
C LEU A 456 20.44 4.25 12.42
N LYS A 457 20.92 4.92 13.48
CA LYS A 457 21.63 4.24 14.58
C LYS A 457 20.74 3.20 15.26
N LEU A 458 19.48 3.54 15.51
CA LEU A 458 18.53 2.57 16.08
C LEU A 458 18.31 1.36 15.15
N TRP A 459 18.30 1.57 13.83
CA TRP A 459 18.22 0.46 12.87
C TRP A 459 19.50 -0.40 12.83
N GLN A 460 20.67 0.20 13.03
CA GLN A 460 21.95 -0.53 13.09
C GLN A 460 22.08 -1.41 14.33
N GLU A 461 21.36 -1.09 15.40
CA GLU A 461 21.29 -1.92 16.62
C GLU A 461 20.39 -3.17 16.42
N LEU A 462 19.58 -3.20 15.36
CA LEU A 462 18.73 -4.33 15.01
C LEU A 462 19.45 -5.29 14.04
N GLU A 463 19.12 -6.59 14.13
CA GLU A 463 19.55 -7.59 13.15
C GLU A 463 18.77 -7.40 11.84
N LEU A 464 19.32 -6.56 10.95
CA LEU A 464 18.73 -6.26 9.66
C LEU A 464 18.81 -7.44 8.70
N ALA A 465 17.70 -7.75 8.03
CA ALA A 465 17.72 -8.60 6.85
C ALA A 465 18.53 -7.92 5.71
N PRO A 466 19.18 -8.68 4.80
CA PRO A 466 20.01 -8.09 3.74
C PRO A 466 19.28 -7.04 2.89
N TRP A 467 18.02 -7.29 2.54
CA TRP A 467 17.22 -6.35 1.75
C TRP A 467 16.84 -5.07 2.51
N GLN A 468 16.82 -5.09 3.85
CA GLN A 468 16.64 -3.90 4.68
C GLN A 468 17.92 -3.07 4.67
N ALA A 469 19.08 -3.73 4.82
CA ALA A 469 20.38 -3.06 4.73
C ALA A 469 20.55 -2.38 3.37
N ASP A 470 20.18 -3.06 2.28
CA ASP A 470 20.21 -2.49 0.92
C ASP A 470 19.31 -1.26 0.78
N ALA A 471 18.10 -1.31 1.34
CA ALA A 471 17.17 -0.18 1.30
C ALA A 471 17.62 1.01 2.18
N LEU A 472 18.36 0.75 3.25
CA LEU A 472 18.90 1.78 4.14
C LEU A 472 20.24 2.35 3.67
N ALA A 473 20.99 1.63 2.83
CA ALA A 473 22.32 2.02 2.36
C ALA A 473 22.38 3.47 1.81
N PRO A 474 21.43 3.95 0.98
CA PRO A 474 21.46 5.33 0.50
C PRO A 474 21.36 6.37 1.63
N PHE A 475 20.60 6.07 2.68
CA PHE A 475 20.45 6.98 3.83
C PHE A 475 21.72 7.01 4.69
N THR A 476 22.43 5.88 4.79
CA THR A 476 23.77 5.83 5.40
C THR A 476 24.76 6.73 4.65
N THR A 477 24.71 6.72 3.30
CA THR A 477 25.50 7.66 2.48
C THR A 477 25.10 9.11 2.76
N ILE A 478 23.80 9.42 2.87
CA ILE A 478 23.30 10.79 3.14
C ILE A 478 23.81 11.34 4.49
N ILE A 479 23.90 10.50 5.52
CA ILE A 479 24.41 10.95 6.83
C ILE A 479 25.94 10.99 6.90
N SER A 480 26.66 10.38 5.96
CA SER A 480 28.13 10.30 5.97
C SER A 480 28.79 11.68 6.07
N PRO A 481 29.93 11.81 6.76
CA PRO A 481 30.68 13.07 6.82
C PRO A 481 30.91 13.67 5.43
N PHE A 482 31.28 12.84 4.43
CA PHE A 482 31.56 13.29 3.07
C PHE A 482 30.35 14.02 2.47
N PHE A 483 29.15 13.47 2.64
CA PHE A 483 27.93 14.06 2.09
C PHE A 483 27.65 15.48 2.62
N SER A 484 28.05 15.78 3.86
CA SER A 484 28.05 17.15 4.42
C SER A 484 28.85 18.12 3.58
N LEU A 485 30.10 17.73 3.30
CA LEU A 485 31.07 18.55 2.60
C LEU A 485 30.68 18.65 1.12
N TYR A 486 30.20 17.55 0.55
CA TYR A 486 29.65 17.51 -0.80
C TYR A 486 28.45 18.46 -0.94
N GLY A 487 27.58 18.52 0.06
CA GLY A 487 26.49 19.50 0.11
C GLY A 487 26.98 20.94 0.13
N ALA A 488 28.07 21.22 0.84
CA ALA A 488 28.71 22.54 0.81
C ALA A 488 29.28 22.86 -0.57
N PHE A 489 29.87 21.89 -1.29
CA PHE A 489 30.30 22.09 -2.68
C PHE A 489 29.09 22.38 -3.58
N CYS A 490 28.04 21.57 -3.47
CA CYS A 490 26.83 21.74 -4.28
C CYS A 490 26.18 23.12 -4.07
N ARG A 491 26.08 23.61 -2.82
CA ARG A 491 25.55 24.96 -2.54
C ARG A 491 26.38 26.09 -3.14
N GLU A 492 27.67 25.89 -3.38
CA GLU A 492 28.52 26.87 -4.06
C GLU A 492 28.44 26.75 -5.59
N TRP A 493 28.31 25.53 -6.12
CA TRP A 493 28.17 25.28 -7.56
C TRP A 493 26.82 25.74 -8.12
N TYR A 494 25.74 25.55 -7.37
CA TYR A 494 24.37 25.84 -7.79
C TYR A 494 23.87 27.16 -7.20
N PHE A 495 23.16 27.97 -7.99
CA PHE A 495 22.44 29.12 -7.45
C PHE A 495 21.35 28.65 -6.48
N ILE A 496 21.14 29.39 -5.39
CA ILE A 496 19.81 29.47 -4.77
C ILE A 496 18.98 30.38 -5.71
N GLY A 497 18.51 29.82 -6.82
CA GLY A 497 17.77 30.54 -7.85
C GLY A 497 16.58 29.70 -8.34
N PRO A 498 15.55 30.33 -8.94
CA PRO A 498 14.37 29.63 -9.42
C PRO A 498 14.77 28.48 -10.35
N PRO A 499 14.31 27.25 -10.11
CA PRO A 499 14.89 26.08 -10.75
C PRO A 499 14.71 25.93 -12.27
N ARG A 500 13.87 26.78 -12.85
CA ARG A 500 13.79 27.04 -14.29
C ARG A 500 15.14 27.43 -14.93
N TRP A 501 16.16 27.79 -14.16
CA TRP A 501 17.50 28.13 -14.66
C TRP A 501 18.43 26.93 -14.86
N PHE A 502 18.04 25.71 -14.47
CA PHE A 502 18.93 24.53 -14.43
C PHE A 502 18.87 23.61 -15.67
N HIS A 503 18.02 23.86 -16.66
CA HIS A 503 17.84 22.97 -17.82
C HIS A 503 18.89 23.24 -18.93
N ASP A 504 20.09 22.65 -18.80
CA ASP A 504 21.06 22.36 -19.90
C ASP A 504 22.35 23.19 -19.98
N THR A 505 22.41 24.39 -19.40
CA THR A 505 23.70 25.11 -19.26
C THR A 505 23.72 25.89 -17.98
N LEU A 506 24.03 25.22 -16.88
CA LEU A 506 24.26 25.92 -15.63
C LEU A 506 25.55 26.72 -15.72
N PRO A 507 25.53 28.05 -15.55
CA PRO A 507 26.75 28.77 -15.24
C PRO A 507 27.18 28.31 -13.85
N LEU A 508 28.06 27.32 -13.79
CA LEU A 508 28.76 26.93 -12.56
C LEU A 508 29.30 28.23 -11.94
N ARG A 509 28.92 28.52 -10.70
CA ARG A 509 29.59 29.61 -10.00
C ARG A 509 31.01 29.15 -9.70
N ALA A 510 31.98 30.01 -9.98
CA ALA A 510 33.34 29.76 -9.52
C ALA A 510 33.34 29.85 -7.98
N ILE A 511 33.60 28.73 -7.29
CA ILE A 511 33.83 28.74 -5.85
C ILE A 511 35.01 29.69 -5.59
N PRO A 512 34.88 30.68 -4.68
CA PRO A 512 36.00 31.59 -4.39
C PRO A 512 37.27 30.81 -4.03
N PRO A 513 38.44 31.11 -4.62
CA PRO A 513 39.63 30.26 -4.51
C PRO A 513 40.02 29.91 -3.06
N ARG A 514 39.93 30.88 -2.14
CA ARG A 514 40.21 30.65 -0.71
C ARG A 514 39.27 29.61 -0.09
N ARG A 515 37.97 29.70 -0.41
CA ARG A 515 36.95 28.79 0.10
C ARG A 515 37.08 27.41 -0.52
N ARG A 516 37.29 27.34 -1.84
CA ARG A 516 37.57 26.11 -2.57
C ARG A 516 38.77 25.37 -1.98
N THR A 517 39.91 26.04 -1.83
CA THR A 517 41.12 25.46 -1.21
C THR A 517 40.83 24.94 0.20
N LYS A 518 40.04 25.67 1.02
CA LYS A 518 39.63 25.21 2.36
C LYS A 518 38.81 23.92 2.28
N MET A 519 37.83 23.85 1.38
CA MET A 519 36.97 22.68 1.22
C MET A 519 37.73 21.48 0.64
N CYS A 520 38.62 21.69 -0.34
CA CYS A 520 39.51 20.64 -0.86
C CYS A 520 40.46 20.10 0.23
N ARG A 521 40.96 20.95 1.14
CA ARG A 521 41.73 20.49 2.31
C ARG A 521 40.88 19.64 3.25
N SER A 522 39.64 20.05 3.53
CA SER A 522 38.71 19.24 4.32
C SER A 522 38.46 17.89 3.66
N LEU A 523 38.25 17.85 2.34
CA LEU A 523 38.02 16.63 1.58
C LEU A 523 39.21 15.67 1.67
N LEU A 524 40.44 16.17 1.45
CA LEU A 524 41.66 15.38 1.59
C LEU A 524 41.88 14.87 3.02
N LYS A 525 41.55 15.69 4.02
CA LYS A 525 41.63 15.28 5.42
C LYS A 525 40.72 14.09 5.71
N MET A 526 39.49 14.09 5.18
CA MET A 526 38.53 13.00 5.35
C MET A 526 38.99 11.73 4.63
N PHE A 527 39.55 11.85 3.43
CA PHE A 527 40.15 10.73 2.71
C PHE A 527 41.28 10.06 3.49
N LEU A 528 42.16 10.87 4.08
CA LEU A 528 43.27 10.38 4.89
C LEU A 528 42.80 9.63 6.15
N TRP A 529 41.65 10.02 6.68
CA TRP A 529 40.99 9.36 7.80
C TRP A 529 40.07 8.21 7.39
N SER A 530 40.05 7.85 6.10
CA SER A 530 39.17 6.81 5.55
C SER A 530 37.68 7.08 5.76
N GLU A 531 37.30 8.35 5.91
CA GLU A 531 35.90 8.82 5.99
C GLU A 531 35.31 9.16 4.61
N CYS A 532 36.14 9.08 3.55
CA CYS A 532 35.80 9.39 2.18
C CYS A 532 36.54 8.43 1.24
N SER A 533 35.88 7.94 0.19
CA SER A 533 36.48 7.08 -0.83
C SER A 533 37.19 7.88 -1.94
N MET A 534 37.97 7.19 -2.78
CA MET A 534 38.60 7.80 -3.95
C MET A 534 37.55 8.28 -4.96
N GLU A 535 36.51 7.47 -5.18
CA GLU A 535 35.41 7.74 -6.10
C GLU A 535 34.64 9.01 -5.71
N GLU A 536 34.44 9.24 -4.41
CA GLU A 536 33.81 10.45 -3.85
C GLU A 536 34.64 11.71 -4.13
N ILE A 537 35.97 11.62 -4.10
CA ILE A 537 36.84 12.75 -4.44
C ILE A 537 36.86 12.98 -5.95
N GLN A 538 36.92 11.90 -6.73
CA GLN A 538 36.78 11.95 -8.18
C GLN A 538 35.45 12.58 -8.60
N GLN A 539 34.37 12.33 -7.85
CA GLN A 539 33.07 12.95 -8.09
C GLN A 539 33.13 14.47 -7.95
N VAL A 540 33.79 15.00 -6.91
CA VAL A 540 33.99 16.45 -6.74
C VAL A 540 34.87 17.04 -7.85
N ALA A 541 35.99 16.37 -8.15
CA ALA A 541 36.93 16.77 -9.20
C ALA A 541 36.30 16.71 -10.61
N ALA A 542 35.38 15.77 -10.85
CA ALA A 542 34.66 15.63 -12.10
C ALA A 542 33.68 16.77 -12.34
N GLN A 543 33.12 17.31 -11.26
CA GLN A 543 32.14 18.39 -11.31
C GLN A 543 32.80 19.76 -11.46
N ASP A 544 34.01 19.94 -10.94
CA ASP A 544 34.75 21.22 -10.93
C ASP A 544 36.26 20.99 -11.13
N GLU A 545 36.74 21.37 -12.31
CA GLU A 545 38.14 21.24 -12.72
C GLU A 545 39.09 22.05 -11.83
N ASP A 546 38.63 23.19 -11.31
CA ASP A 546 39.46 23.96 -10.40
C ASP A 546 39.64 23.25 -9.04
N CYS A 547 38.63 22.49 -8.60
CA CYS A 547 38.76 21.64 -7.41
C CYS A 547 39.82 20.55 -7.61
N PHE A 548 39.88 19.95 -8.81
CA PHE A 548 40.92 18.99 -9.17
C PHE A 548 42.32 19.61 -9.05
N HIS A 549 42.53 20.80 -9.63
CA HIS A 549 43.82 21.49 -9.55
C HIS A 549 44.19 21.90 -8.12
N ASP A 550 43.22 22.36 -7.32
CA ASP A 550 43.46 22.68 -5.91
C ASP A 550 43.84 21.44 -5.10
N ILE A 551 43.21 20.29 -5.36
CA ILE A 551 43.57 19.00 -4.73
C ILE A 551 45.03 18.65 -5.08
N LEU A 552 45.41 18.64 -6.36
CA LEU A 552 46.78 18.33 -6.76
C LEU A 552 47.82 19.29 -6.16
N ARG A 553 47.50 20.59 -6.11
CA ARG A 553 48.37 21.60 -5.52
C ARG A 553 48.55 21.35 -4.02
N ILE A 554 47.48 21.04 -3.28
CA ILE A 554 47.56 20.74 -1.85
C ILE A 554 48.46 19.52 -1.62
N LEU A 555 48.28 18.44 -2.40
CA LEU A 555 49.08 17.23 -2.32
C LEU A 555 50.58 17.51 -2.55
N GLN A 556 50.92 18.33 -3.56
CA GLN A 556 52.30 18.67 -3.89
C GLN A 556 52.99 19.54 -2.84
N THR A 557 52.25 20.46 -2.21
CA THR A 557 52.85 21.39 -1.24
C THR A 557 53.23 20.73 0.09
N GLY A 558 52.72 19.52 0.40
CA GLY A 558 53.04 18.79 1.64
C GLY A 558 52.69 19.53 2.94
N ALA A 559 52.11 20.73 2.86
CA ALA A 559 52.11 21.71 3.94
C ALA A 559 51.11 21.40 5.08
N VAL A 560 50.24 20.42 4.90
CA VAL A 560 49.10 20.18 5.80
C VAL A 560 49.25 18.89 6.62
N TYR A 561 50.14 17.98 6.26
CA TYR A 561 50.11 16.61 6.80
C TYR A 561 51.50 16.04 7.10
N ARG A 562 52.33 16.77 7.87
CA ARG A 562 53.68 16.33 8.23
C ARG A 562 53.73 15.00 9.02
N ASP A 563 52.60 14.58 9.58
CA ASP A 563 52.49 13.39 10.43
C ASP A 563 51.73 12.21 9.77
N ILE A 564 51.26 12.36 8.51
CA ILE A 564 50.49 11.33 7.80
C ILE A 564 51.31 10.78 6.63
N ASP A 565 51.19 9.48 6.43
CA ASP A 565 51.85 8.65 5.43
C ASP A 565 52.04 9.34 4.05
N ALA A 566 53.27 9.85 3.83
CA ALA A 566 53.65 10.53 2.60
C ALA A 566 53.56 9.61 1.37
N GLU A 567 53.71 8.29 1.57
CA GLU A 567 53.62 7.28 0.52
C GLU A 567 52.17 7.17 0.02
N ARG A 568 51.20 7.04 0.95
CA ARG A 568 49.77 7.03 0.62
C ARG A 568 49.33 8.30 -0.12
N MET A 569 49.89 9.45 0.23
CA MET A 569 49.62 10.73 -0.45
C MET A 569 50.22 10.80 -1.85
N ALA A 570 51.43 10.26 -2.05
CA ALA A 570 52.06 10.18 -3.36
C ALA A 570 51.30 9.22 -4.29
N GLU A 571 50.89 8.07 -3.78
CA GLU A 571 50.05 7.10 -4.49
C GLU A 571 48.71 7.71 -4.88
N PHE A 572 48.04 8.40 -3.93
CA PHE A 572 46.79 9.10 -4.21
C PHE A 572 46.95 10.18 -5.30
N ALA A 573 48.00 10.99 -5.23
CA ALA A 573 48.30 12.00 -6.23
C ALA A 573 48.56 11.38 -7.62
N TRP A 574 49.22 10.23 -7.66
CA TRP A 574 49.44 9.45 -8.89
C TRP A 574 48.11 8.97 -9.48
N ASN A 575 47.25 8.36 -8.66
CA ASN A 575 45.94 7.85 -9.08
C ASN A 575 45.02 8.97 -9.59
N MET A 576 44.98 10.13 -8.93
CA MET A 576 44.22 11.29 -9.38
C MET A 576 44.70 11.81 -10.74
N LYS A 577 46.01 11.87 -10.97
CA LYS A 577 46.58 12.28 -12.27
C LYS A 577 46.25 11.28 -13.38
N GLY A 578 46.32 9.97 -13.09
CA GLY A 578 45.95 8.91 -14.02
C GLY A 578 44.48 9.02 -14.43
N TRP A 579 43.60 9.09 -13.43
CA TRP A 579 42.15 9.24 -13.63
C TRP A 579 41.79 10.45 -14.51
N TYR A 580 42.39 11.62 -14.25
CA TYR A 580 42.10 12.84 -15.02
C TYR A 580 42.58 12.74 -16.48
N LYS A 581 43.72 12.08 -16.74
CA LYS A 581 44.19 11.81 -18.11
C LYS A 581 43.22 10.90 -18.87
N GLU A 582 42.76 9.83 -18.24
CA GLU A 582 41.78 8.91 -18.85
C GLU A 582 40.45 9.62 -19.15
N ARG A 583 39.99 10.50 -18.25
CA ARG A 583 38.78 11.31 -18.47
C ARG A 583 38.89 12.20 -19.70
N GLY A 584 40.03 12.86 -19.89
CA GLY A 584 40.29 13.69 -21.08
C GLY A 584 40.26 12.90 -22.39
N GLN A 585 40.70 11.64 -22.38
CA GLN A 585 40.65 10.76 -23.55
C GLN A 585 39.24 10.30 -23.92
N ARG A 586 38.33 10.20 -22.93
CA ARG A 586 36.93 9.79 -23.17
C ARG A 586 36.06 10.88 -23.80
N GLY A 587 36.61 12.06 -24.12
CA GLY A 587 35.87 13.15 -24.76
C GLY A 587 34.72 13.70 -23.90
N SER A 588 34.73 13.43 -22.59
CA SER A 588 33.79 14.05 -21.65
C SER A 588 34.26 15.49 -21.43
N TYR A 589 33.89 16.38 -22.34
CA TYR A 589 34.17 17.80 -22.23
C TYR A 589 33.46 18.33 -20.99
N CYS A 590 34.23 18.67 -19.95
CA CYS A 590 33.73 19.56 -18.92
C CYS A 590 33.28 20.85 -19.60
N VAL A 591 32.15 21.41 -19.17
CA VAL A 591 31.79 22.81 -19.46
C VAL A 591 32.76 23.66 -18.65
N GLY A 592 34.02 23.70 -19.08
CA GLY A 592 35.03 24.57 -18.52
C GLY A 592 34.61 26.00 -18.83
N ILE A 593 34.28 26.77 -17.79
CA ILE A 593 34.19 28.21 -17.90
C ILE A 593 35.60 28.69 -18.20
N ARG A 594 35.97 28.76 -19.48
CA ARG A 594 37.23 29.41 -19.89
C ARG A 594 37.18 30.81 -19.30
N ARG A 595 38.18 31.16 -18.49
CA ARG A 595 38.39 32.52 -17.97
C ARG A 595 38.19 33.50 -19.12
N GLY A 596 37.06 34.19 -19.13
CA GLY A 596 36.97 35.47 -19.83
C GLY A 596 37.99 36.38 -19.16
N THR A 597 38.85 37.01 -19.97
CA THR A 597 39.76 38.07 -19.51
C THR A 597 38.98 39.05 -18.64
N GLU A 598 39.47 39.30 -17.42
CA GLU A 598 38.86 40.22 -16.46
C GLU A 598 38.57 41.57 -17.13
N THR A 599 37.31 41.84 -17.43
CA THR A 599 36.82 43.21 -17.60
C THR A 599 36.44 43.72 -16.21
N ASN A 600 36.84 44.94 -15.88
CA ASN A 600 36.73 45.64 -14.57
C ASN A 600 35.32 45.79 -13.95
N GLY A 601 34.37 44.92 -14.28
CA GLY A 601 33.04 44.86 -13.68
C GLY A 601 32.49 43.45 -13.67
N GLY A 602 33.01 42.59 -12.78
CA GLY A 602 32.33 41.45 -12.10
C GLY A 602 31.41 40.47 -12.85
N ILE A 603 31.26 40.53 -14.17
CA ILE A 603 30.33 39.72 -14.95
C ILE A 603 31.15 38.77 -15.82
N TYR A 604 31.22 37.50 -15.42
CA TYR A 604 31.86 36.45 -16.20
C TYR A 604 30.99 36.12 -17.41
N LYS A 605 31.52 36.38 -18.62
CA LYS A 605 30.85 36.00 -19.87
C LYS A 605 31.13 34.53 -20.15
N VAL A 606 30.16 33.66 -19.92
CA VAL A 606 30.26 32.23 -20.25
C VAL A 606 30.17 32.09 -21.77
N ARG A 607 31.25 31.61 -22.40
CA ARG A 607 31.25 31.29 -23.84
C ARG A 607 30.75 29.85 -23.97
N ALA A 608 29.62 29.65 -24.66
CA ALA A 608 29.12 28.30 -24.94
C ALA A 608 30.19 27.46 -25.65
N PRO A 609 30.29 26.15 -25.36
CA PRO A 609 31.23 25.28 -26.05
C PRO A 609 30.93 25.31 -27.56
N VAL A 610 31.93 25.71 -28.35
CA VAL A 610 31.86 25.63 -29.81
C VAL A 610 31.98 24.15 -30.17
N PRO A 611 31.00 23.53 -30.84
CA PRO A 611 31.12 22.15 -31.28
C PRO A 611 32.33 22.04 -32.21
N PHE A 612 33.28 21.16 -31.86
CA PHE A 612 34.40 20.84 -32.72
C PHE A 612 33.85 20.05 -33.90
N LEU A 613 33.58 20.73 -35.01
CA LEU A 613 33.39 20.07 -36.30
C LEU A 613 34.73 19.40 -36.62
N GLY A 614 34.80 18.09 -36.34
CA GLY A 614 35.94 17.28 -36.71
C GLY A 614 36.13 17.33 -38.22
N GLY A 615 37.11 18.13 -38.66
CA GLY A 615 37.66 18.03 -40.00
C GLY A 615 38.30 16.66 -40.14
N ARG A 616 37.71 15.80 -40.98
CA ARG A 616 38.39 14.63 -41.51
C ARG A 616 39.54 15.11 -42.40
N THR A 617 40.75 14.70 -42.09
CA THR A 617 41.80 14.42 -43.09
C THR A 617 41.81 12.93 -43.33
#